data_AF-A0A4Q3I0H7-F1
#
_entry.id   AF-A0A4Q3I0H7-F1
#
_cell.length_a   1.000
_cell.length_b   1.000
_cell.length_c   1.000
_cell.angle_alpha   90.00
_cell.angle_beta   90.00
_cell.angle_gamma   90.00
#
_symmetry.space_group_name_H-M   'P 1'
#
loop_
_entity.id
_entity.type
_entity.pdbx_description
1 polymer ?
#
loop_
_entity_poly.entity_id
_entity_poly.type
_entity_poly.pdbx_seq_one_letter_code
_entity_poly.pdbx_strand_id
1 'polypeptide(L)'
;MKKLISIVIVASFTCLYQSSPARADGAVTELFQKYLANGRLGEADEQMLSTAAAAPNNADAQLGLGLLRSARAFEKLSQSLYRYGFGSKSDGYEMFLGRGSGEIARNENPEAITYDQFRGILAAFIEDLDAADKALAAVGEK
;
A
#
# COMPACT_ATOMS: atom_id res chain seq x y z
N MET A 1 14.47 -16.21 54.52
CA MET A 1 14.84 -15.18 53.52
C MET A 1 15.16 -15.73 52.12
N LYS A 2 15.63 -16.98 51.94
CA LYS A 2 15.87 -17.57 50.61
C LYS A 2 14.63 -18.05 49.83
N LYS A 3 13.47 -18.25 50.49
CA LYS A 3 12.22 -18.71 49.86
C LYS A 3 11.36 -17.58 49.26
N LEU A 4 11.63 -16.33 49.63
CA LEU A 4 10.90 -15.15 49.14
C LEU A 4 11.49 -14.59 47.83
N ILE A 5 12.76 -14.87 47.53
CA ILE A 5 13.44 -14.39 46.32
C ILE A 5 13.05 -15.24 45.08
N SER A 6 12.74 -16.53 45.26
CA SER A 6 12.33 -17.40 44.14
C SER A 6 10.92 -17.10 43.59
N ILE A 7 10.04 -16.45 44.36
CA ILE A 7 8.65 -16.18 43.93
C ILE A 7 8.59 -14.95 43.00
N VAL A 8 9.52 -14.00 43.16
CA VAL A 8 9.56 -12.77 42.33
C VAL A 8 10.09 -13.06 40.91
N ILE A 9 10.96 -14.05 40.75
CA ILE A 9 11.50 -14.42 39.43
C ILE A 9 10.48 -15.19 38.58
N VAL A 10 9.58 -15.96 39.19
CA VAL A 10 8.52 -16.68 38.46
C VAL A 10 7.40 -15.75 38.00
N ALA A 11 7.07 -14.72 38.78
CA ALA A 11 6.04 -13.73 38.42
C ALA A 11 6.45 -12.80 37.26
N SER A 12 7.75 -12.61 37.04
CA SER A 12 8.27 -11.77 35.95
C SER A 12 8.28 -12.47 34.60
N PHE A 13 8.23 -13.81 34.58
CA PHE A 13 8.23 -14.60 33.34
C PHE A 13 6.82 -14.87 32.79
N THR A 14 5.76 -14.59 33.56
CA THR A 14 4.38 -14.84 33.15
C THR A 14 3.76 -13.69 32.35
N CYS A 15 4.36 -12.50 32.36
CA CYS A 15 3.87 -11.35 31.60
C CYS A 15 4.24 -11.37 30.10
N LEU A 16 5.10 -12.29 29.65
CA LEU A 16 5.51 -12.37 28.24
C LEU A 16 4.64 -13.32 27.38
N TYR A 17 3.59 -13.93 27.95
CA TYR A 17 2.76 -14.92 27.25
C TYR A 17 1.35 -14.44 26.88
N GLN A 18 1.00 -13.18 27.15
CA GLN A 18 -0.29 -12.61 26.74
C GLN A 18 -0.22 -11.77 25.45
N SER A 19 0.75 -12.05 24.59
CA SER A 19 0.70 -11.58 23.21
C SER A 19 -0.35 -12.42 22.47
N SER A 20 -1.61 -12.02 22.52
CA SER A 20 -2.60 -12.55 21.57
C SER A 20 -2.01 -12.41 20.16
N PRO A 21 -2.03 -13.45 19.32
CA PRO A 21 -1.57 -13.31 17.96
C PRO A 21 -2.41 -12.20 17.31
N ALA A 22 -1.73 -11.17 16.79
CA ALA A 22 -2.37 -10.19 15.94
C ALA A 22 -2.88 -10.94 14.70
N ARG A 23 -4.15 -11.33 14.74
CA ARG A 23 -4.84 -11.89 13.58
C ARG A 23 -5.35 -10.71 12.78
N ALA A 24 -4.67 -10.44 11.67
CA ALA A 24 -5.20 -9.55 10.66
C ALA A 24 -6.59 -10.03 10.24
N ASP A 25 -7.51 -9.09 10.03
CA ASP A 25 -8.82 -9.37 9.48
C ASP A 25 -8.68 -10.09 8.12
N GLY A 26 -9.09 -11.36 8.09
CA GLY A 26 -8.94 -12.23 6.92
C GLY A 26 -9.72 -11.72 5.71
N ALA A 27 -10.85 -11.03 5.94
CA ALA A 27 -11.67 -10.50 4.86
C ALA A 27 -10.97 -9.35 4.12
N VAL A 28 -10.29 -8.46 4.85
CA VAL A 28 -9.49 -7.36 4.27
C VAL A 28 -8.30 -7.92 3.50
N THR A 29 -7.64 -8.94 4.04
CA THR A 29 -6.51 -9.62 3.40
C THR A 29 -6.91 -10.30 2.08
N GLU A 30 -8.04 -11.01 2.07
CA GLU A 30 -8.54 -11.69 0.87
C GLU A 30 -8.94 -10.68 -0.23
N LEU A 31 -9.62 -9.59 0.14
CA LEU A 31 -9.93 -8.48 -0.76
C LEU A 31 -8.66 -7.90 -1.37
N PHE A 32 -7.68 -7.57 -0.53
CA PHE A 32 -6.40 -7.02 -0.97
C PHE A 32 -5.69 -7.94 -1.97
N GLN A 33 -5.60 -9.24 -1.67
CA GLN A 33 -4.98 -10.23 -2.57
C GLN A 33 -5.73 -10.37 -3.89
N LYS A 34 -7.07 -10.45 -3.85
CA LYS A 34 -7.92 -10.62 -5.03
C LYS A 34 -7.76 -9.48 -6.04
N TYR A 35 -7.70 -8.24 -5.57
CA TYR A 35 -7.66 -7.09 -6.46
C TYR A 35 -6.25 -6.72 -6.91
N LEU A 36 -5.26 -6.83 -6.02
CA LEU A 36 -3.86 -6.51 -6.34
C LEU A 36 -3.30 -7.46 -7.40
N ALA A 37 -3.60 -8.76 -7.28
CA ALA A 37 -3.12 -9.78 -8.23
C ALA A 37 -3.63 -9.58 -9.67
N ASN A 38 -4.74 -8.86 -9.84
CA ASN A 38 -5.40 -8.66 -11.12
C ASN A 38 -5.30 -7.23 -11.66
N GLY A 39 -4.58 -6.33 -10.98
CA GLY A 39 -4.47 -4.91 -11.38
C GLY A 39 -5.80 -4.16 -11.34
N ARG A 40 -6.74 -4.57 -10.47
CA ARG A 40 -8.11 -4.01 -10.40
C ARG A 40 -8.24 -3.05 -9.21
N LEU A 41 -7.26 -2.17 -9.02
CA LEU A 41 -7.16 -1.32 -7.82
C LEU A 41 -8.29 -0.29 -7.73
N GLY A 42 -8.82 0.17 -8.87
CA GLY A 42 -9.97 1.06 -8.90
C GLY A 42 -11.23 0.46 -8.28
N GLU A 43 -11.57 -0.78 -8.67
CA GLU A 43 -12.74 -1.50 -8.14
C GLU A 43 -12.54 -1.90 -6.67
N ALA A 44 -11.30 -2.19 -6.29
CA ALA A 44 -10.94 -2.51 -4.93
C ALA A 44 -11.20 -1.34 -3.97
N ASP A 45 -10.86 -0.11 -4.39
CA ASP A 45 -10.96 1.07 -3.53
C ASP A 45 -12.41 1.37 -3.16
N GLU A 46 -13.34 1.19 -4.11
CA GLU A 46 -14.78 1.33 -3.85
C GLU A 46 -15.28 0.30 -2.82
N GLN A 47 -14.89 -0.96 -2.95
CA GLN A 47 -15.30 -2.01 -2.01
C GLN A 47 -14.65 -1.84 -0.64
N MET A 48 -13.36 -1.50 -0.60
CA MET A 48 -12.62 -1.33 0.64
C MET A 48 -13.08 -0.09 1.41
N LEU A 49 -13.47 0.98 0.70
CA LEU A 49 -14.07 2.17 1.31
C LEU A 49 -15.37 1.81 2.03
N SER A 50 -16.24 1.02 1.41
CA SER A 50 -17.47 0.54 2.05
C SER A 50 -17.19 -0.27 3.32
N THR A 51 -16.23 -1.21 3.26
CA THR A 51 -15.81 -2.02 4.41
C THR A 51 -15.22 -1.16 5.54
N ALA A 52 -14.35 -0.22 5.22
CA ALA A 52 -13.75 0.69 6.19
C ALA A 52 -14.78 1.65 6.82
N ALA A 53 -15.77 2.09 6.05
CA ALA A 53 -16.87 2.93 6.53
C ALA A 53 -17.84 2.17 7.45
N ALA A 54 -18.08 0.87 7.18
CA ALA A 54 -18.90 0.02 8.04
C ALA A 54 -18.24 -0.30 9.38
N ALA A 55 -16.90 -0.27 9.44
CA ALA A 55 -16.12 -0.53 10.64
C ALA A 55 -15.05 0.55 10.87
N PRO A 56 -15.43 1.81 11.19
CA PRO A 56 -14.49 2.92 11.32
C PRO A 56 -13.47 2.71 12.46
N ASN A 57 -13.80 1.85 13.42
CA ASN A 57 -12.91 1.50 14.52
C ASN A 57 -11.95 0.35 14.21
N ASN A 58 -12.12 -0.38 13.10
CA ASN A 58 -11.25 -1.49 12.71
C ASN A 58 -9.95 -0.96 12.08
N ALA A 59 -8.85 -1.08 12.82
CA ALA A 59 -7.53 -0.65 12.38
C ALA A 59 -7.06 -1.37 11.11
N ASP A 60 -7.36 -2.67 10.96
CA ASP A 60 -6.98 -3.44 9.76
C ASP A 60 -7.73 -2.96 8.52
N ALA A 61 -9.01 -2.59 8.66
CA ALA A 61 -9.80 -2.04 7.56
C ALA A 61 -9.26 -0.68 7.08
N GLN A 62 -8.89 0.21 8.02
CA GLN A 62 -8.29 1.50 7.72
C GLN A 62 -6.89 1.35 7.10
N LEU A 63 -6.07 0.45 7.66
CA LEU A 63 -4.75 0.12 7.13
C LEU A 63 -4.84 -0.43 5.70
N GLY A 64 -5.74 -1.39 5.47
CA GLY A 64 -5.98 -1.96 4.15
C GLY A 64 -6.38 -0.90 3.13
N LEU A 65 -7.33 -0.02 3.47
CA LEU A 65 -7.76 1.08 2.60
C LEU A 65 -6.60 2.03 2.27
N GLY A 66 -5.80 2.42 3.26
CA GLY A 66 -4.65 3.29 3.07
C GLY A 66 -3.58 2.70 2.15
N LEU A 67 -3.23 1.41 2.36
CA LEU A 67 -2.28 0.70 1.50
C LEU A 67 -2.78 0.57 0.06
N LEU A 68 -4.06 0.25 -0.11
CA LEU A 68 -4.68 0.13 -1.42
C LEU A 68 -4.69 1.47 -2.18
N ARG A 69 -5.07 2.56 -1.50
CA ARG A 69 -5.05 3.91 -2.10
C ARG A 69 -3.65 4.35 -2.47
N SER A 70 -2.66 4.02 -1.65
CA SER A 70 -1.25 4.25 -1.97
C SER A 70 -0.85 3.53 -3.26
N ALA A 71 -1.17 2.24 -3.39
CA ALA A 71 -0.90 1.47 -4.60
C ALA A 71 -1.60 2.06 -5.83
N ARG A 72 -2.86 2.50 -5.69
CA ARG A 72 -3.63 3.15 -6.75
C ARG A 72 -3.04 4.50 -7.17
N ALA A 73 -2.50 5.29 -6.24
CA ALA A 73 -1.80 6.54 -6.54
C ALA A 73 -0.58 6.29 -7.45
N PHE A 74 0.23 5.28 -7.12
CA PHE A 74 1.37 4.87 -7.96
C PHE A 74 0.94 4.31 -9.32
N GLU A 75 -0.15 3.55 -9.37
CA GLU A 75 -0.71 3.04 -10.64
C GLU A 75 -1.10 4.20 -11.57
N LYS A 76 -1.89 5.17 -11.08
CA LYS A 76 -2.31 6.34 -11.86
C LYS A 76 -1.14 7.19 -12.31
N LEU A 77 -0.15 7.41 -11.44
CA LEU A 77 1.08 8.11 -11.76
C LEU A 77 1.83 7.38 -12.89
N SER A 78 2.05 6.07 -12.73
CA SER A 78 2.74 5.23 -13.71
C SER A 78 2.04 5.22 -15.07
N GLN A 79 0.71 5.08 -15.09
CA GLN A 79 -0.09 5.14 -16.32
C GLN A 79 0.00 6.51 -17.00
N SER A 80 -0.05 7.59 -16.23
CA SER A 80 0.10 8.96 -16.74
C SER A 80 1.49 9.18 -17.34
N LEU A 81 2.53 8.74 -16.65
CA LEU A 81 3.91 8.80 -17.12
C LEU A 81 4.11 7.97 -18.40
N TYR A 82 3.57 6.75 -18.43
CA TYR A 82 3.60 5.87 -19.61
C TYR A 82 2.93 6.51 -20.84
N ARG A 83 1.77 7.17 -20.66
CA ARG A 83 1.05 7.89 -21.74
C ARG A 83 1.94 8.91 -22.46
N TYR A 84 2.81 9.59 -21.73
CA TYR A 84 3.74 10.59 -22.28
C TYR A 84 5.15 10.04 -22.58
N GLY A 85 5.29 8.71 -22.66
CA GLY A 85 6.54 8.05 -23.06
C GLY A 85 7.61 8.01 -21.99
N PHE A 86 7.26 8.29 -20.73
CA PHE A 86 8.17 8.08 -19.62
C PHE A 86 8.32 6.56 -19.40
N GLY A 87 9.42 6.04 -19.90
CA GLY A 87 9.87 4.67 -19.69
C GLY A 87 11.35 4.68 -19.36
N SER A 88 11.81 3.65 -18.68
CA SER A 88 13.23 3.45 -18.47
C SER A 88 13.96 3.47 -19.82
N LYS A 89 14.84 4.46 -20.02
CA LYS A 89 15.88 4.43 -21.08
C LYS A 89 17.00 3.46 -20.73
N SER A 90 16.92 2.80 -19.58
CA SER A 90 17.94 1.87 -19.16
C SER A 90 17.71 0.55 -19.86
N ASP A 91 18.44 0.36 -20.94
CA ASP A 91 18.80 -0.99 -21.38
C ASP A 91 19.84 -1.61 -20.41
N GLY A 92 20.42 -0.81 -19.49
CA GLY A 92 21.54 -1.20 -18.62
C GLY A 92 21.21 -1.92 -17.31
N TYR A 93 20.24 -1.45 -16.51
CA TYR A 93 19.85 -2.16 -15.27
C TYR A 93 19.02 -3.41 -15.56
N GLU A 94 18.30 -3.45 -16.68
CA GLU A 94 17.48 -4.60 -17.09
C GLU A 94 18.37 -5.83 -17.29
N MET A 95 19.50 -5.67 -18.00
CA MET A 95 20.54 -6.70 -18.12
C MET A 95 21.14 -7.09 -16.76
N PHE A 96 21.37 -6.15 -15.85
CA PHE A 96 21.91 -6.44 -14.51
C PHE A 96 20.96 -7.32 -13.68
N LEU A 97 19.64 -7.14 -13.82
CA LEU A 97 18.62 -7.95 -13.17
C LEU A 97 18.23 -9.22 -13.94
N GLY A 98 18.96 -9.54 -15.02
CA GLY A 98 18.70 -10.72 -15.85
C GLY A 98 17.41 -10.63 -16.68
N ARG A 99 16.87 -9.43 -16.88
CA ARG A 99 15.69 -9.19 -17.73
C ARG A 99 16.15 -8.82 -19.14
N GLY A 100 15.54 -9.45 -20.15
CA GLY A 100 15.82 -9.12 -21.54
C GLY A 100 15.41 -7.69 -21.87
N SER A 101 16.21 -6.99 -22.67
CA SER A 101 15.83 -5.69 -23.25
C SER A 101 14.49 -5.84 -23.96
N GLY A 102 13.45 -5.14 -23.51
CA GLY A 102 12.11 -5.19 -24.10
C GLY A 102 11.07 -6.02 -23.33
N GLU A 103 11.41 -6.62 -22.19
CA GLU A 103 10.41 -7.23 -21.30
C GLU A 103 9.54 -6.19 -20.58
N ILE A 104 9.98 -4.94 -20.50
CA ILE A 104 9.18 -3.84 -19.98
C ILE A 104 8.44 -3.17 -21.14
N ALA A 105 7.11 -3.22 -21.12
CA ALA A 105 6.29 -2.54 -22.11
C ALA A 105 6.60 -1.04 -22.15
N ARG A 106 6.87 -0.52 -23.35
CA ARG A 106 7.08 0.91 -23.62
C ARG A 106 5.89 1.43 -24.43
N ASN A 107 5.61 2.73 -24.34
CA ASN A 107 4.58 3.35 -25.17
C ASN A 107 5.17 3.63 -26.55
N GLU A 108 4.67 2.95 -27.58
CA GLU A 108 5.17 3.06 -28.96
C GLU A 108 4.84 4.42 -29.61
N ASN A 109 3.79 5.10 -29.12
CA ASN A 109 3.32 6.37 -29.65
C ASN A 109 3.01 7.35 -28.50
N PRO A 110 4.05 7.91 -27.86
CA PRO A 110 3.85 8.80 -26.73
C PRO A 110 3.22 10.13 -27.14
N GLU A 111 2.32 10.64 -26.32
CA GLU A 111 1.75 11.97 -26.52
C GLU A 111 2.76 13.06 -26.13
N ALA A 112 2.66 14.24 -26.75
CA ALA A 112 3.40 15.41 -26.31
C ALA A 112 2.82 15.94 -24.99
N ILE A 113 3.68 16.35 -24.06
CA ILE A 113 3.28 16.89 -22.76
C ILE A 113 3.70 18.36 -22.63
N THR A 114 2.79 19.20 -22.12
CA THR A 114 3.11 20.56 -21.70
C THR A 114 3.54 20.58 -20.23
N TYR A 115 4.19 21.66 -19.81
CA TYR A 115 4.58 21.83 -18.41
C TYR A 115 3.35 21.83 -17.47
N ASP A 116 2.26 22.48 -17.86
CA ASP A 116 1.02 22.52 -17.06
C ASP A 116 0.39 21.13 -16.90
N GLN A 117 0.38 20.33 -17.97
CA GLN A 117 -0.07 18.94 -17.90
C GLN A 117 0.79 18.11 -16.95
N PHE A 118 2.12 18.27 -17.01
CA PHE A 118 3.03 17.58 -16.10
C PHE A 118 2.79 17.97 -14.63
N ARG A 119 2.60 19.27 -14.35
CA ARG A 119 2.22 19.72 -13.00
C ARG A 119 0.88 19.13 -12.55
N GLY A 120 -0.08 19.01 -13.46
CA GLY A 120 -1.36 18.38 -13.20
C GLY A 120 -1.22 16.91 -12.76
N ILE A 121 -0.33 16.15 -13.40
CA ILE A 121 -0.03 14.76 -13.00
C ILE A 121 0.51 14.70 -11.57
N LEU A 122 1.45 15.58 -11.22
CA LEU A 122 2.03 15.61 -9.87
C LEU A 122 1.01 16.07 -8.82
N ALA A 123 0.16 17.04 -9.16
CA ALA A 123 -0.90 17.50 -8.27
C ALA A 123 -1.92 16.38 -7.98
N ALA A 124 -2.33 15.64 -9.02
CA ALA A 124 -3.22 14.49 -8.86
C ALA A 124 -2.59 13.38 -8.00
N PHE A 125 -1.29 13.11 -8.19
CA PHE A 125 -0.57 12.14 -7.36
C PHE A 125 -0.52 12.56 -5.88
N ILE A 126 -0.27 13.84 -5.59
CA ILE A 126 -0.30 14.37 -4.21
C ILE A 126 -1.70 14.24 -3.61
N GLU A 127 -2.75 14.59 -4.37
CA GLU A 127 -4.14 14.46 -3.91
C GLU A 127 -4.52 12.99 -3.61
N ASP A 128 -4.08 12.05 -4.46
CA ASP A 128 -4.28 10.62 -4.24
C ASP A 128 -3.53 10.13 -2.98
N LEU A 129 -2.32 10.64 -2.71
CA LEU A 129 -1.57 10.35 -1.48
C LEU A 129 -2.24 10.94 -0.24
N ASP A 130 -2.77 12.16 -0.31
CA ASP A 130 -3.52 12.77 0.80
C ASP A 130 -4.76 11.93 1.14
N ALA A 131 -5.42 11.32 0.15
CA ALA A 131 -6.55 10.42 0.36
C ALA A 131 -6.14 9.09 1.01
N ALA A 132 -4.92 8.61 0.74
CA ALA A 132 -4.34 7.44 1.40
C ALA A 132 -3.93 7.76 2.83
N ASP A 133 -3.27 8.91 3.06
CA ASP A 133 -2.82 9.37 4.37
C ASP A 133 -3.99 9.53 5.34
N LYS A 134 -5.11 10.11 4.90
CA LYS A 134 -6.34 10.20 5.72
C LYS A 134 -6.81 8.84 6.26
N ALA A 135 -6.70 7.77 5.46
CA ALA A 135 -7.06 6.43 5.90
C ALA A 135 -6.02 5.86 6.88
N LEU A 136 -4.73 6.08 6.63
CA LEU A 136 -3.64 5.62 7.49
C LEU A 136 -3.60 6.36 8.84
N ALA A 137 -3.87 7.66 8.85
CA ALA A 137 -3.94 8.46 10.08
C ALA A 137 -4.99 7.89 11.06
N ALA A 138 -6.12 7.37 10.55
CA ALA A 138 -7.16 6.75 11.37
C ALA A 138 -6.73 5.41 12.05
N VAL A 139 -5.56 4.86 11.67
CA VAL A 139 -4.93 3.73 12.35
C VAL A 139 -4.20 4.18 13.62
N GLY A 140 -3.51 5.32 13.58
CA GLY A 140 -2.62 5.81 14.64
C GLY A 140 -3.27 6.72 15.69
N GLU A 141 -4.49 7.19 15.48
CA GLU A 141 -5.26 7.97 16.48
C GLU A 141 -5.94 7.09 17.56
N LYS A 142 -5.61 5.80 17.64
CA LYS A 142 -6.18 4.84 18.61
C LYS A 142 -5.09 4.21 19.47
#